data_AF-A0A6V7LRR4-F1
#
_entry.id   AF-A0A6V7LRR4-F1
#
_cell.length_a   1.000
_cell.length_b   1.000
_cell.length_c   1.000
_cell.angle_alpha   90.00
_cell.angle_beta   90.00
_cell.angle_gamma   90.00
#
_symmetry.space_group_name_H-M   'P 1'
#
loop_
_entity.id
_entity.type
_entity.pdbx_description
1 polymer ?
#
loop_
_entity_poly.entity_id
_entity_poly.type
_entity_poly.pdbx_seq_one_letter_code
_entity_poly.pdbx_strand_id
1 'polypeptide(L)'
;VAVRSIFLGYTFGIGIVLALTGPQSWQAFGIYMSILSTFHYSEFLAIAWSNPKAVSIDSFVLRHSVAYGIAAGASWLEFVIERQYFPNMKEITPISYFGLFMCACGETLRKLAMFTAKHNFNHLVQTEKADNHQLVTYGVYSLCRHPSYVGWFYWSIGTQ
;
A
#
# COMPACT_ATOMS: atom_id res chain seq x y z
N VAL A 1 18.74 0.94 0.25
CA VAL A 1 17.59 1.84 0.56
C VAL A 1 17.38 2.85 -0.55
N ALA A 2 18.33 3.76 -0.83
CA ALA A 2 18.20 4.84 -1.81
C ALA A 2 17.61 4.42 -3.18
N VAL A 3 18.12 3.37 -3.82
CA VAL A 3 17.62 2.90 -5.13
C VAL A 3 16.11 2.59 -5.13
N ARG A 4 15.59 1.95 -4.07
CA ARG A 4 14.17 1.60 -3.95
C ARG A 4 13.32 2.85 -3.70
N SER A 5 13.79 3.75 -2.83
CA SER A 5 13.12 5.02 -2.55
C SER A 5 13.03 5.89 -3.81
N ILE A 6 14.12 5.97 -4.60
CA ILE A 6 14.17 6.69 -5.86
C ILE A 6 13.21 6.07 -6.89
N PHE A 7 13.23 4.74 -7.03
CA PHE A 7 12.30 4.03 -7.91
C PHE A 7 10.83 4.32 -7.57
N LEU A 8 10.47 4.27 -6.29
CA LEU A 8 9.12 4.60 -5.82
C LEU A 8 8.78 6.08 -6.05
N GLY A 9 9.73 6.99 -5.85
CA GLY A 9 9.56 8.41 -6.13
C GLY A 9 9.32 8.69 -7.62
N TYR A 10 10.07 8.05 -8.52
CA TYR A 10 9.84 8.15 -9.96
C TYR A 10 8.48 7.56 -10.36
N THR A 11 8.13 6.39 -9.84
CA THR A 11 6.84 5.74 -10.13
C THR A 11 5.67 6.60 -9.65
N PHE A 12 5.78 7.20 -8.47
CA PHE A 12 4.83 8.16 -7.95
C PHE A 12 4.69 9.39 -8.85
N GLY A 13 5.83 9.99 -9.25
CA GLY A 13 5.84 11.17 -10.12
C GLY A 13 5.22 10.91 -11.50
N ILE A 14 5.55 9.77 -12.12
CA ILE A 14 4.94 9.31 -13.38
C ILE A 14 3.43 9.11 -13.17
N GLY A 15 3.01 8.50 -12.06
CA GLY A 15 1.61 8.31 -11.72
C GLY A 15 0.84 9.63 -11.64
N ILE A 16 1.40 10.65 -10.97
CA ILE A 16 0.80 11.99 -10.88
C ILE A 16 0.70 12.65 -12.25
N VAL A 17 1.76 12.61 -13.06
CA VAL A 17 1.72 13.16 -14.42
C VAL A 17 0.64 12.47 -15.24
N LEU A 18 0.58 11.14 -15.22
CA LEU A 18 -0.42 10.37 -15.96
C LEU A 18 -1.86 10.65 -15.46
N ALA A 19 -2.06 10.81 -14.16
CA ALA A 19 -3.35 11.14 -13.57
C ALA A 19 -3.86 12.53 -13.98
N LEU A 20 -2.96 13.50 -14.16
CA LEU A 20 -3.32 14.89 -14.46
C LEU A 20 -3.36 15.21 -15.95
N THR A 21 -2.47 14.62 -16.76
CA THR A 21 -2.30 14.98 -18.18
C THR A 21 -2.60 13.83 -19.13
N GLY A 22 -2.76 12.61 -18.62
CA GLY A 22 -3.07 11.45 -19.44
C GLY A 22 -4.48 11.51 -20.03
N PRO A 23 -4.73 10.74 -21.11
CA PRO A 23 -6.09 10.50 -21.61
C PRO A 23 -6.99 9.97 -20.48
N GLN A 24 -8.29 10.29 -20.49
CA GLN A 24 -9.23 9.93 -19.41
C GLN A 24 -9.16 8.43 -19.02
N SER A 25 -9.01 7.55 -20.01
CA SER A 25 -8.89 6.09 -19.82
C SER A 25 -7.56 5.61 -19.20
N TRP A 26 -6.58 6.50 -18.98
CA TRP A 26 -5.31 6.22 -18.28
C TRP A 26 -5.21 6.88 -16.91
N GLN A 27 -6.04 7.88 -16.61
CA GLN A 27 -5.89 8.69 -15.39
C GLN A 27 -6.04 7.83 -14.13
N ALA A 28 -6.98 6.88 -14.13
CA ALA A 28 -7.16 5.92 -13.04
C ALA A 28 -5.90 5.09 -12.76
N PHE A 29 -5.18 4.67 -13.80
CA PHE A 29 -3.92 3.94 -13.66
C PHE A 29 -2.82 4.83 -13.05
N GLY A 30 -2.79 6.11 -13.42
CA GLY A 30 -1.90 7.09 -12.80
C GLY A 30 -2.13 7.22 -11.30
N ILE A 31 -3.38 7.32 -10.87
CA ILE A 31 -3.77 7.34 -9.46
C ILE A 31 -3.34 6.04 -8.75
N TYR A 32 -3.62 4.88 -9.36
CA TYR A 32 -3.19 3.58 -8.85
C TYR A 32 -1.67 3.51 -8.63
N MET A 33 -0.85 3.96 -9.60
CA MET A 33 0.60 3.99 -9.48
C MET A 33 1.07 4.86 -8.30
N SER A 34 0.43 6.02 -8.11
CA SER A 34 0.73 6.92 -6.99
C SER A 34 0.35 6.31 -5.63
N ILE A 35 -0.81 5.65 -5.52
CA ILE A 35 -1.23 4.95 -4.30
C ILE A 35 -0.27 3.81 -3.97
N LEU A 36 0.05 2.96 -4.95
CA LEU A 36 0.94 1.81 -4.78
C LEU A 36 2.34 2.25 -4.35
N SER A 37 2.88 3.28 -4.99
CA SER A 37 4.20 3.84 -4.65
C SER A 37 4.23 4.41 -3.23
N THR A 38 3.15 5.11 -2.86
CA THR A 38 3.00 5.70 -1.52
C THR A 38 2.94 4.62 -0.46
N PHE A 39 2.14 3.56 -0.67
CA PHE A 39 2.03 2.43 0.25
C PHE A 39 3.40 1.80 0.54
N HIS A 40 4.15 1.41 -0.49
CA HIS A 40 5.45 0.75 -0.30
C HIS A 40 6.49 1.66 0.36
N TYR A 41 6.50 2.95 0.04
CA TYR A 41 7.43 3.89 0.66
C TYR A 41 7.05 4.18 2.11
N SER A 42 5.75 4.39 2.39
CA SER A 42 5.26 4.70 3.73
C SER A 42 5.42 3.52 4.69
N GLU A 43 5.36 2.27 4.21
CA GLU A 43 5.69 1.08 4.99
C GLU A 43 7.12 1.12 5.53
N PHE A 44 8.09 1.38 4.64
CA PHE A 44 9.49 1.52 5.03
C PHE A 44 9.67 2.66 6.02
N LEU A 45 9.08 3.83 5.72
CA LEU A 45 9.21 5.01 6.55
C LEU A 45 8.59 4.82 7.94
N ALA A 46 7.44 4.16 8.04
CA ALA A 46 6.77 3.87 9.30
C ALA A 46 7.63 2.99 10.21
N ILE A 47 8.30 1.95 9.68
CA ILE A 47 9.26 1.16 10.47
C ILE A 47 10.51 1.97 10.81
N ALA A 48 11.06 2.71 9.85
CA ALA A 48 12.24 3.54 10.08
C ALA A 48 12.04 4.53 11.24
N TRP A 49 10.81 5.04 11.42
CA TRP A 49 10.48 5.92 12.54
C TRP A 49 10.11 5.19 13.83
N SER A 50 9.29 4.14 13.75
CA SER A 50 8.66 3.53 14.91
C SER A 50 9.45 2.36 15.51
N ASN A 51 10.25 1.68 14.70
CA ASN A 51 11.13 0.58 15.11
C ASN A 51 12.44 0.56 14.29
N PRO A 52 13.33 1.56 14.46
CA PRO A 52 14.54 1.70 13.64
C PRO A 52 15.48 0.50 13.70
N LYS A 53 15.45 -0.29 14.78
CA LYS A 53 16.28 -1.49 14.94
C LYS A 53 15.84 -2.65 14.03
N ALA A 54 14.58 -2.66 13.61
CA ALA A 54 14.01 -3.70 12.75
C ALA A 54 13.94 -3.30 11.27
N VAL A 55 14.33 -2.06 10.93
CA VAL A 55 14.23 -1.55 9.55
C VAL A 55 15.21 -2.28 8.63
N SER A 56 14.72 -2.71 7.47
CA SER A 56 15.54 -3.36 6.43
C SER A 56 15.06 -2.98 5.03
N ILE A 57 15.75 -3.49 4.00
CA ILE A 57 15.29 -3.35 2.61
C ILE A 57 13.98 -4.08 2.33
N ASP A 58 13.60 -5.05 3.16
CA ASP A 58 12.35 -5.79 3.02
C ASP A 58 11.19 -5.04 3.68
N SER A 59 11.45 -4.03 4.51
CA SER A 59 10.42 -3.15 5.09
C SER A 59 9.68 -2.31 4.05
N PHE A 60 10.16 -2.22 2.80
CA PHE A 60 9.39 -1.66 1.67
C PHE A 60 8.24 -2.57 1.22
N VAL A 61 8.28 -3.86 1.59
CA VAL A 61 7.26 -4.87 1.24
C VAL A 61 7.06 -5.03 -0.28
N LEU A 62 8.09 -4.73 -1.08
CA LEU A 62 8.02 -4.82 -2.56
C LEU A 62 7.99 -6.27 -3.07
N ARG A 63 8.61 -7.19 -2.33
CA ARG A 63 8.67 -8.61 -2.69
C ARG A 63 7.98 -9.40 -1.58
N HIS A 64 6.68 -9.60 -1.74
CA HIS A 64 5.90 -10.40 -0.79
C HIS A 64 5.95 -11.90 -1.14
N SER A 65 5.57 -12.25 -2.37
CA SER A 65 5.64 -13.62 -2.90
C SER A 65 5.60 -13.61 -4.43
N VAL A 66 5.93 -14.75 -5.05
CA VAL A 66 5.76 -14.92 -6.50
C VAL A 66 4.29 -14.77 -6.91
N ALA A 67 3.37 -15.35 -6.15
CA ALA A 67 1.94 -15.23 -6.39
C ALA A 67 1.44 -13.78 -6.34
N TYR A 68 1.97 -12.98 -5.40
CA TYR A 68 1.68 -11.55 -5.34
C TYR A 68 2.13 -10.82 -6.62
N GLY A 69 3.34 -11.11 -7.11
CA GLY A 69 3.84 -10.54 -8.36
C GLY A 69 3.00 -10.93 -9.58
N ILE A 70 2.54 -12.19 -9.64
CA ILE A 70 1.64 -12.66 -10.69
C ILE A 70 0.29 -11.94 -10.62
N ALA A 71 -0.29 -11.79 -9.43
CA ALA A 71 -1.57 -11.11 -9.26
C ALA A 71 -1.49 -9.62 -9.68
N ALA A 72 -0.42 -8.92 -9.29
CA ALA A 72 -0.20 -7.54 -9.73
C ALA A 72 0.01 -7.44 -11.26
N GLY A 73 0.79 -8.36 -11.85
CA GLY A 73 0.96 -8.40 -13.29
C GLY A 73 -0.35 -8.69 -14.05
N ALA A 74 -1.18 -9.58 -13.50
CA ALA A 74 -2.49 -9.92 -14.06
C ALA A 74 -3.43 -8.70 -14.06
N SER A 75 -3.50 -7.92 -12.98
CA SER A 75 -4.35 -6.72 -12.94
C SER A 75 -3.87 -5.63 -13.89
N TRP A 76 -2.56 -5.50 -14.12
CA TRP A 76 -2.03 -4.58 -15.13
C TRP A 76 -2.40 -5.02 -16.54
N LEU A 77 -2.29 -6.32 -16.84
CA LEU A 77 -2.70 -6.89 -18.13
C LEU A 77 -4.21 -6.70 -18.37
N GLU A 78 -5.03 -7.00 -17.36
CA GLU A 78 -6.47 -6.75 -17.38
C GLU A 78 -6.77 -5.29 -17.71
N PHE A 79 -6.16 -4.36 -16.97
CA PHE A 79 -6.35 -2.92 -17.20
C PHE A 79 -6.02 -2.52 -18.65
N VAL A 80 -4.87 -2.97 -19.17
CA VAL A 80 -4.43 -2.64 -20.54
C VAL A 80 -5.35 -3.24 -21.59
N ILE A 81 -5.75 -4.51 -21.43
CA ILE A 81 -6.65 -5.21 -22.36
C ILE A 81 -8.01 -4.52 -22.38
N GLU A 82 -8.62 -4.32 -21.21
CA GLU A 82 -9.94 -3.68 -21.11
C GLU A 82 -9.90 -2.25 -21.61
N ARG A 83 -8.83 -1.50 -21.35
CA ARG A 83 -8.65 -0.16 -21.91
C ARG A 83 -8.59 -0.18 -23.45
N GLN A 84 -7.90 -1.16 -24.03
CA GLN A 84 -7.72 -1.25 -25.48
C GLN A 84 -9.04 -1.52 -26.22
N TYR A 85 -9.90 -2.36 -25.66
CA TYR A 85 -11.17 -2.74 -26.29
C TYR A 85 -12.38 -1.96 -25.78
N PHE A 86 -12.33 -1.47 -24.53
CA PHE A 86 -13.43 -0.81 -23.82
C PHE A 86 -12.92 0.43 -23.03
N PRO A 87 -12.36 1.45 -23.71
CA PRO A 87 -11.69 2.58 -23.04
C PRO A 87 -12.57 3.34 -22.05
N ASN A 88 -13.87 3.44 -22.33
CA ASN A 88 -14.85 4.14 -21.49
C ASN A 88 -15.02 3.47 -20.11
N MET A 89 -14.75 2.15 -19.99
CA MET A 89 -14.80 1.46 -18.70
C MET A 89 -13.66 1.87 -17.77
N LYS A 90 -12.58 2.44 -18.31
CA LYS A 90 -11.39 2.86 -17.55
C LYS A 90 -11.34 4.36 -17.29
N GLU A 91 -12.40 5.07 -17.62
CA GLU A 91 -12.59 6.45 -17.16
C GLU A 91 -12.90 6.48 -15.67
N ILE A 92 -12.59 7.61 -15.03
CA ILE A 92 -12.84 7.78 -13.60
C ILE A 92 -14.35 7.87 -13.36
N THR A 93 -14.86 6.99 -12.51
CA THR A 93 -16.26 6.94 -12.10
C THR A 93 -16.39 7.13 -10.58
N PRO A 94 -17.62 7.30 -10.04
CA PRO A 94 -17.83 7.29 -8.59
C PRO A 94 -17.27 6.04 -7.88
N ILE A 95 -17.23 4.90 -8.56
CA ILE A 95 -16.63 3.65 -8.03
C ILE A 95 -15.12 3.84 -7.84
N SER A 96 -14.42 4.48 -8.78
CA SER A 96 -13.00 4.80 -8.66
C SER A 96 -12.70 5.68 -7.45
N TYR A 97 -13.56 6.68 -7.17
CA TYR A 97 -13.43 7.50 -5.97
C TYR A 97 -13.68 6.74 -4.68
N PHE A 98 -14.63 5.79 -4.69
CA PHE A 98 -14.85 4.90 -3.55
C PHE A 98 -13.62 4.01 -3.30
N GLY A 99 -13.01 3.46 -4.35
CA GLY A 99 -11.75 2.71 -4.25
C GLY A 99 -10.60 3.56 -3.68
N LEU A 100 -10.44 4.81 -4.16
CA LEU A 100 -9.48 5.77 -3.62
C LEU A 100 -9.73 6.06 -2.13
N PHE A 101 -10.98 6.25 -1.73
CA PHE A 101 -11.35 6.43 -0.33
C PHE A 101 -11.01 5.21 0.53
N MET A 102 -11.32 4.00 0.06
CA MET A 102 -10.93 2.75 0.71
C MET A 102 -9.41 2.65 0.88
N CYS A 103 -8.64 2.99 -0.17
CA CYS A 103 -7.18 3.04 -0.12
C CYS A 103 -6.70 4.02 0.95
N ALA A 104 -7.21 5.25 0.96
CA ALA A 104 -6.79 6.28 1.92
C ALA A 104 -7.10 5.88 3.37
N CYS A 105 -8.30 5.33 3.63
CA CYS A 105 -8.68 4.84 4.95
C CYS A 105 -7.83 3.63 5.38
N GLY A 106 -7.63 2.67 4.48
CA GLY A 106 -6.83 1.47 4.74
C GLY A 106 -5.37 1.80 5.01
N GLU A 107 -4.79 2.70 4.22
CA GLU A 107 -3.44 3.25 4.39
C GLU A 107 -3.29 3.91 5.76
N THR A 108 -4.22 4.79 6.11
CA THR A 108 -4.20 5.52 7.38
C THR A 108 -4.30 4.55 8.56
N LEU A 109 -5.27 3.63 8.54
CA LEU A 109 -5.45 2.64 9.62
C LEU A 109 -4.20 1.77 9.79
N ARG A 110 -3.59 1.34 8.69
CA ARG A 110 -2.38 0.53 8.71
C ARG A 110 -1.21 1.28 9.35
N LYS A 111 -0.95 2.52 8.93
CA LYS A 111 0.12 3.34 9.49
C LYS A 111 -0.13 3.69 10.96
N LEU A 112 -1.37 4.01 11.34
CA LEU A 112 -1.73 4.20 12.75
C LEU A 112 -1.47 2.94 13.59
N ALA A 113 -1.76 1.75 13.07
CA ALA A 113 -1.46 0.49 13.76
C ALA A 113 0.04 0.28 13.96
N MET A 114 0.86 0.59 12.96
CA MET A 114 2.33 0.52 13.06
C MET A 114 2.85 1.52 14.10
N PHE A 115 2.41 2.78 14.05
CA PHE A 115 2.82 3.80 15.02
C PHE A 115 2.31 3.54 16.45
N THR A 116 1.13 2.93 16.59
CA THR A 116 0.57 2.58 17.90
C THR A 116 1.35 1.42 18.54
N ALA A 117 1.71 0.39 17.76
CA ALA A 117 2.43 -0.78 18.25
C ALA A 117 3.95 -0.56 18.38
N LYS A 118 4.54 0.38 17.64
CA LYS A 118 5.96 0.73 17.68
C LYS A 118 6.88 -0.50 17.54
N HIS A 119 7.78 -0.73 18.50
CA HIS A 119 8.70 -1.86 18.49
C HIS A 119 8.01 -3.23 18.66
N ASN A 120 6.73 -3.25 19.04
CA ASN A 120 5.92 -4.48 19.08
C ASN A 120 5.38 -4.86 17.68
N PHE A 121 5.48 -3.97 16.69
CA PHE A 121 5.12 -4.28 15.30
C PHE A 121 6.28 -4.93 14.56
N ASN A 122 5.97 -5.95 13.76
CA ASN A 122 6.92 -6.60 12.85
C ASN A 122 6.20 -6.99 11.55
N HIS A 123 6.90 -6.90 10.41
CA HIS A 123 6.40 -7.39 9.12
C HIS A 123 6.29 -8.91 9.08
N LEU A 124 7.14 -9.60 9.85
CA LEU A 124 7.13 -11.06 9.98
C LEU A 124 6.48 -11.46 11.30
N VAL A 125 5.58 -12.46 11.25
CA VAL A 125 4.98 -13.05 12.45
C VAL A 125 6.07 -13.69 13.30
N GLN A 126 6.12 -13.32 14.57
CA GLN A 126 7.10 -13.82 15.53
C GLN A 126 6.54 -15.04 16.27
N THR A 127 7.34 -16.10 16.38
CA THR A 127 6.98 -17.32 17.14
C THR A 127 7.59 -17.35 18.54
N GLU A 128 8.56 -16.48 18.80
CA GLU A 128 9.22 -16.33 20.10
C GLU A 128 8.93 -14.95 20.68
N LYS A 129 8.75 -14.87 22.01
CA LYS A 129 8.46 -13.61 22.71
C LYS A 129 9.77 -12.96 23.15
N ALA A 130 10.08 -11.79 22.60
CA ALA A 130 11.18 -10.95 23.08
C ALA A 130 10.87 -10.32 24.45
N ASP A 131 11.90 -10.04 25.25
CA ASP A 131 11.76 -9.47 26.60
C ASP A 131 11.03 -8.12 26.62
N ASN A 132 11.21 -7.33 25.57
CA ASN A 132 10.58 -6.02 25.42
C ASN A 132 9.22 -6.06 24.69
N HIS A 133 8.73 -7.25 24.31
CA HIS A 133 7.46 -7.41 23.61
C HIS A 133 6.28 -7.36 24.60
N GLN A 134 5.40 -6.38 24.40
CA GLN A 134 4.24 -6.13 25.25
C GLN A 134 2.94 -6.15 24.44
N LEU A 135 1.85 -6.54 25.10
CA LEU A 135 0.51 -6.51 24.52
C LEU A 135 0.03 -5.06 24.33
N VAL A 136 -0.48 -4.74 23.15
CA VAL A 136 -1.01 -3.41 22.80
C VAL A 136 -2.53 -3.50 22.65
N THR A 137 -3.27 -2.77 23.51
CA THR A 137 -4.75 -2.75 23.54
C THR A 137 -5.35 -1.34 23.46
N TYR A 138 -4.53 -0.31 23.25
CA TYR A 138 -4.96 1.08 23.17
C TYR A 138 -4.89 1.61 21.72
N GLY A 139 -5.41 2.82 21.49
CA GLY A 139 -5.44 3.44 20.16
C GLY A 139 -6.27 2.60 19.18
N VAL A 140 -5.80 2.41 17.95
CA VAL A 140 -6.56 1.61 16.95
C VAL A 140 -6.70 0.12 17.34
N TYR A 141 -5.89 -0.39 18.28
CA TYR A 141 -6.01 -1.76 18.79
C TYR A 141 -7.17 -1.95 19.77
N SER A 142 -7.81 -0.88 20.26
CA SER A 142 -9.06 -0.99 21.02
C SER A 142 -10.27 -1.27 20.13
N LEU A 143 -10.16 -0.98 18.82
CA LEU A 143 -11.23 -1.17 17.84
C LEU A 143 -11.24 -2.60 17.27
N CYS A 144 -10.07 -3.17 17.01
CA CYS A 144 -9.92 -4.56 16.55
C CYS A 144 -8.53 -5.11 16.88
N ARG A 145 -8.38 -6.45 16.84
CA ARG A 145 -7.12 -7.13 17.20
C ARG A 145 -5.99 -6.98 16.19
N HIS A 146 -6.32 -6.78 14.90
CA HIS A 146 -5.35 -6.73 13.81
C HIS A 146 -5.58 -5.53 12.88
N PRO A 147 -5.52 -4.28 13.38
CA PRO A 147 -5.85 -3.09 12.60
C PRO A 147 -4.93 -2.90 11.38
N SER A 148 -3.66 -3.33 11.44
CA SER A 148 -2.75 -3.26 10.29
C SER A 148 -3.18 -4.18 9.14
N TYR A 149 -3.75 -5.35 9.45
CA TYR A 149 -4.27 -6.30 8.47
C TYR A 149 -5.61 -5.83 7.93
N VAL A 150 -6.50 -5.28 8.77
CA VAL A 150 -7.76 -4.68 8.33
C VAL A 150 -7.49 -3.53 7.36
N GLY A 151 -6.55 -2.64 7.70
CA GLY A 151 -6.15 -1.54 6.82
C GLY A 151 -5.59 -2.05 5.49
N TRP A 152 -4.71 -3.05 5.53
CA TRP A 152 -4.14 -3.64 4.31
C TRP A 152 -5.18 -4.33 3.43
N PHE A 153 -6.12 -5.07 4.04
CA PHE A 153 -7.17 -5.80 3.34
C PHE A 153 -8.05 -4.85 2.51
N TYR A 154 -8.60 -3.81 3.14
CA TYR A 154 -9.44 -2.83 2.43
C TYR A 154 -8.63 -1.96 1.46
N TRP A 155 -7.39 -1.64 1.79
CA TRP A 155 -6.49 -0.98 0.84
C TRP A 155 -6.31 -1.84 -0.42
N SER A 156 -6.03 -3.14 -0.29
CA SER A 156 -5.82 -4.00 -1.47
C SER A 156 -7.07 -4.12 -2.34
N ILE A 157 -8.26 -4.18 -1.73
CA ILE A 157 -9.52 -4.19 -2.48
C ILE A 157 -9.72 -2.86 -3.20
N GLY A 158 -9.49 -1.73 -2.53
CA GLY A 158 -9.67 -0.41 -3.11
C GLY A 158 -8.72 -0.08 -4.28
N THR A 159 -7.64 -0.86 -4.45
CA THR A 159 -6.72 -0.71 -5.59
C THR A 159 -7.23 -1.33 -6.88
N GLN A 160 -8.31 -2.12 -6.86
CA GLN A 160 -8.93 -2.76 -8.02
C GLN A 160 -10.29 -2.10 -8.31
#